data_AF-A0A7L0G339-F1
#
_entry.id   AF-A0A7L0G339-F1
#
_cell.length_a   1.000
_cell.length_b   1.000
_cell.length_c   1.000
_cell.angle_alpha   90.00
_cell.angle_beta   90.00
_cell.angle_gamma   90.00
#
_symmetry.space_group_name_H-M   'P 1'
#
loop_
_entity.id
_entity.type
_entity.pdbx_description
1 polymer ?
#
loop_
_entity_poly.entity_id
_entity_poly.type
_entity_poly.pdbx_seq_one_letter_code
_entity_poly.pdbx_strand_id
1 'polypeptide(L)'
;LGRLRLQETGGQERTVVEVVVHEGYRRVEGGHDLALVRLESPVTLGPRVGTICLPQAHHPFAFGTPCWVTGWGHVAENGEARARGSHGA
;
A
#
# COMPACT_ATOMS: atom_id res chain seq x y z
N LEU A 1 6.05 -9.43 -14.51
CA LEU A 1 5.56 -8.84 -13.25
C LEU A 1 5.94 -9.80 -12.13
N GLY A 2 6.84 -9.37 -11.24
CA GLY A 2 7.45 -10.22 -10.23
C GLY A 2 6.46 -10.58 -9.12
N ARG A 3 6.42 -11.86 -8.76
CA ARG A 3 5.64 -12.37 -7.62
C ARG A 3 6.62 -12.53 -6.46
N LEU A 4 6.63 -11.60 -5.51
CA LEU A 4 7.32 -11.83 -4.24
C LEU A 4 6.50 -12.82 -3.42
N ARG A 5 7.04 -14.03 -3.22
CA ARG A 5 6.49 -15.00 -2.27
C ARG A 5 6.84 -14.46 -0.89
N LEU A 6 5.85 -14.29 0.00
CA LEU A 6 6.05 -13.96 1.42
C LEU A 6 6.70 -15.16 2.14
N GLN A 7 7.92 -15.53 1.75
CA GLN A 7 8.83 -16.35 2.55
C GLN A 7 9.96 -15.46 3.12
N GLU A 8 9.84 -14.14 3.00
CA GLU A 8 10.81 -13.14 3.47
C GLU A 8 10.61 -12.88 4.97
N THR A 9 11.58 -13.28 5.79
CA THR A 9 11.65 -13.10 7.25
C THR A 9 11.87 -11.64 7.69
N GLY A 10 11.46 -10.65 6.89
CA GLY A 10 11.85 -9.25 7.02
C GLY A 10 10.77 -8.27 7.48
N GLY A 11 9.52 -8.71 7.61
CA GLY A 11 8.39 -7.86 8.02
C GLY A 11 8.37 -7.57 9.52
N GLN A 12 7.81 -6.42 9.91
CA GLN A 12 7.57 -6.05 11.31
C GLN A 12 6.07 -5.94 11.54
N GLU A 13 5.52 -6.79 12.41
CA GLU A 13 4.13 -6.70 12.85
C GLU A 13 4.00 -5.73 14.02
N ARG A 14 2.91 -4.95 14.04
CA ARG A 14 2.61 -3.96 15.08
C ARG A 14 1.10 -3.93 15.36
N THR A 15 0.74 -3.84 16.63
CA THR A 15 -0.63 -3.58 17.06
C THR A 15 -1.04 -2.17 16.64
N VAL A 16 -2.27 -2.02 16.14
CA VAL A 16 -2.91 -0.73 15.91
C VAL A 16 -3.64 -0.32 17.20
N VAL A 17 -3.36 0.87 17.70
CA VAL A 17 -4.03 1.41 18.90
C VAL A 17 -5.10 2.44 18.57
N GLU A 18 -5.07 2.99 17.36
CA GLU A 18 -6.03 4.01 16.94
C GLU A 18 -6.10 4.12 15.42
N VAL A 19 -7.31 4.35 14.92
CA VAL A 19 -7.56 4.72 13.52
C VAL A 19 -8.29 6.06 13.54
N VAL A 20 -7.65 7.09 12.97
CA VAL A 20 -8.21 8.44 12.87
C VAL A 20 -8.67 8.65 11.44
N VAL A 21 -9.98 8.63 11.22
CA VAL A 21 -10.58 8.88 9.91
C VAL A 21 -10.73 10.39 9.70
N HIS A 22 -10.47 10.88 8.49
CA HIS A 22 -10.66 12.29 8.17
C HIS A 22 -12.11 12.74 8.47
N GLU A 23 -12.30 13.82 9.22
CA GLU A 23 -13.62 14.27 9.72
C GLU A 23 -14.64 14.56 8.61
N GLY A 24 -14.16 14.98 7.44
CA GLY A 24 -14.97 15.20 6.24
C GLY A 24 -15.37 13.93 5.46
N TYR A 25 -14.84 12.76 5.81
CA TYR A 25 -15.17 11.52 5.11
C TYR A 25 -16.62 11.12 5.41
N ARG A 26 -17.40 10.90 4.34
CA ARG A 26 -18.79 10.40 4.45
C ARG A 26 -19.03 9.22 3.53
N ARG A 27 -18.59 9.32 2.29
CA ARG A 27 -18.65 8.29 1.24
C ARG A 27 -17.50 8.50 0.27
N VAL A 28 -17.09 7.44 -0.42
CA VAL A 28 -15.95 7.46 -1.35
C VAL A 28 -16.10 8.51 -2.45
N GLU A 29 -17.32 8.75 -2.95
CA GLU A 29 -17.59 9.71 -4.02
C GLU A 29 -17.44 11.17 -3.54
N GLY A 30 -17.54 11.40 -2.24
CA GLY A 30 -17.45 12.73 -1.62
C GLY A 30 -16.01 13.19 -1.34
N GLY A 31 -15.02 12.35 -1.64
CA GLY A 31 -13.62 12.62 -1.31
C GLY A 31 -13.30 12.47 0.17
N HIS A 32 -12.22 13.13 0.61
CA HIS A 32 -11.67 12.98 1.97
C HIS A 32 -11.36 11.52 2.37
N ASP A 33 -11.08 10.67 1.39
CA ASP A 33 -10.75 9.26 1.60
C ASP A 33 -9.31 9.12 2.10
N LEU A 34 -9.13 9.42 3.39
CA LEU A 34 -7.84 9.40 4.09
C LEU A 34 -8.07 9.01 5.55
N ALA A 35 -7.19 8.16 6.07
CA ALA A 35 -7.12 7.83 7.49
C ALA A 35 -5.66 7.75 7.94
N LEU A 36 -5.43 8.05 9.22
CA LEU A 36 -4.17 7.81 9.91
C LEU A 36 -4.31 6.59 10.84
N VAL A 37 -3.27 5.78 10.91
CA VAL A 37 -3.20 4.61 11.80
C VAL A 37 -2.08 4.85 12.80
N ARG A 38 -2.42 4.88 14.09
CA ARG A 38 -1.43 4.97 15.17
C ARG A 38 -1.05 3.57 15.61
N LEU A 39 0.25 3.28 15.54
CA LEU A 39 0.82 2.02 16.02
C LEU A 39 1.07 2.10 17.54
N GLU A 40 0.95 0.97 18.23
CA GLU A 40 1.23 0.85 19.67
C GLU A 40 2.68 1.22 19.98
N SER A 41 3.60 0.78 19.12
CA SER A 41 5.02 1.10 19.22
C SER A 41 5.59 1.47 17.84
N PRO A 42 6.63 2.32 17.78
CA PRO A 42 7.28 2.66 16.53
C PRO A 42 7.83 1.45 15.77
N VAL A 43 7.91 1.55 14.44
CA VAL A 43 8.65 0.59 13.62
C VAL A 43 10.15 0.87 13.68
N THR A 44 10.97 -0.17 13.59
CA THR A 44 12.42 0.00 13.49
C THR A 44 12.76 0.34 12.04
N LEU A 45 13.28 1.55 11.80
CA LEU A 45 13.73 1.97 10.47
C LEU A 45 15.04 1.26 10.10
N GLY A 46 15.26 1.07 8.81
CA GLY A 46 16.46 0.42 8.29
C GLY A 46 16.38 0.15 6.78
N PRO A 47 17.24 -0.74 6.25
CA PRO A 47 17.35 -0.96 4.80
C PRO A 47 16.06 -1.43 4.10
N ARG A 48 15.12 -2.02 4.85
CA ARG A 48 13.84 -2.54 4.34
C ARG A 48 12.61 -1.75 4.78
N VAL A 49 12.76 -0.83 5.74
CA VAL A 49 11.65 -0.06 6.31
C VAL A 49 12.08 1.41 6.39
N GLY A 50 11.44 2.25 5.58
CA GLY A 50 11.70 3.69 5.51
C GLY A 50 10.41 4.49 5.46
N THR A 51 10.51 5.80 5.68
CA THR A 51 9.40 6.75 5.58
C THR A 51 9.34 7.36 4.19
N ILE A 52 8.13 7.69 3.71
CA ILE A 52 7.95 8.51 2.52
C ILE A 52 7.95 9.99 2.90
N CYS A 53 8.35 10.85 1.96
CA CYS A 53 8.22 12.29 2.11
C CYS A 53 6.76 12.71 1.88
N LEU A 54 6.24 13.61 2.73
CA LEU A 54 4.97 14.28 2.47
C LEU A 54 5.19 15.45 1.50
N PRO A 55 4.33 15.62 0.49
CA PRO A 55 4.38 16.80 -0.36
C PRO A 55 3.97 18.04 0.45
N GLN A 56 4.42 19.22 0.00
CA GLN A 56 3.89 20.48 0.49
C GLN A 56 2.40 20.59 0.10
N ALA A 57 1.60 21.33 0.90
CA ALA A 57 0.15 21.42 0.73
C ALA A 57 -0.31 21.84 -0.68
N HIS A 58 0.52 22.57 -1.43
CA HIS A 58 0.24 23.05 -2.78
C HIS A 58 1.32 22.60 -3.78
N HIS A 59 1.95 21.45 -3.53
CA HIS A 59 2.96 20.91 -4.44
C HIS A 59 2.35 20.66 -5.83
N PRO A 60 2.93 21.22 -6.91
CA PRO A 60 2.41 21.02 -8.25
C PRO A 60 2.87 19.65 -8.78
N PHE A 61 1.92 18.77 -9.06
CA PHE A 61 2.19 17.53 -9.80
C PHE A 61 2.03 17.80 -11.30
N ALA A 62 3.12 17.75 -12.06
CA ALA A 62 3.09 18.01 -13.49
C ALA A 62 2.32 16.91 -14.25
N PHE A 63 1.52 17.33 -15.23
CA PHE A 63 0.80 16.40 -16.08
C PHE A 63 1.79 15.52 -16.88
N GLY A 64 1.49 14.24 -17.00
CA GLY A 64 2.33 13.29 -17.72
C GLY A 64 3.56 12.82 -16.94
N THR A 65 3.77 13.26 -15.69
CA THR A 65 4.82 12.72 -14.82
C THR A 65 4.57 11.23 -14.55
N PRO A 66 5.53 10.33 -14.85
CA PRO A 66 5.41 8.93 -14.49
C PRO A 66 5.36 8.73 -12.98
N CYS A 67 4.46 7.87 -12.51
CA CYS A 67 4.27 7.54 -11.10
C CYS A 67 4.26 6.02 -10.90
N TRP A 68 4.49 5.60 -9.65
CA TRP A 68 4.47 4.19 -9.26
C TRP A 68 3.37 3.94 -8.23
N VAL A 69 2.71 2.79 -8.36
CA VAL A 69 1.77 2.26 -7.37
C VAL A 69 2.22 0.84 -7.03
N THR A 70 2.22 0.50 -5.75
CA THR A 70 2.63 -0.81 -5.25
C THR A 70 1.54 -1.36 -4.32
N GLY A 71 1.45 -2.69 -4.22
CA GLY A 71 0.47 -3.35 -3.37
C GLY A 71 0.39 -4.84 -3.65
N TRP A 72 -0.41 -5.54 -2.85
CA TRP A 72 -0.66 -6.99 -2.97
C TRP A 72 -2.04 -7.32 -3.55
N GLY A 73 -2.68 -6.35 -4.22
CA GLY A 73 -4.02 -6.51 -4.80
C GLY A 73 -4.06 -7.49 -5.98
N HIS A 74 -5.26 -7.74 -6.50
CA HIS A 74 -5.45 -8.57 -7.68
C HIS A 74 -4.69 -7.99 -8.89
N VAL A 75 -3.96 -8.85 -9.60
CA VAL A 75 -3.20 -8.48 -10.81
C VAL A 75 -3.99 -8.67 -12.11
N ALA A 76 -5.22 -9.17 -11.99
CA ALA A 76 -6.15 -9.39 -13.09
C ALA A 76 -7.56 -9.03 -12.63
N GLU A 77 -8.37 -8.53 -13.55
CA GLU A 77 -9.80 -8.33 -13.34
C GLU A 77 -10.45 -9.67 -12.96
N ASN A 78 -11.42 -9.63 -12.05
CA ASN A 78 -12.19 -10.79 -11.57
C ASN A 78 -11.39 -11.89 -10.85
N GLY A 79 -10.11 -11.67 -10.53
CA GLY A 79 -9.35 -12.54 -9.62
C GLY A 79 -8.89 -13.90 -10.19
N GLU A 80 -9.06 -14.15 -11.50
CA GLU A 80 -8.61 -15.40 -12.13
C GLU A 80 -7.10 -15.37 -12.40
N ALA A 81 -6.30 -15.60 -11.36
CA ALA A 81 -4.92 -16.02 -11.54
C ALA A 81 -4.95 -17.46 -12.06
N ARG A 82 -4.89 -17.65 -13.38
CA ARG A 82 -4.77 -18.98 -13.99
C ARG A 82 -3.51 -19.65 -13.44
N ALA A 83 -3.68 -20.54 -12.47
CA ALA A 83 -2.66 -21.51 -12.10
C ALA A 83 -2.45 -22.39 -13.34
N ARG A 84 -1.46 -22.06 -14.18
CA ARG A 84 -1.02 -23.00 -15.21
C ARG A 84 -0.30 -24.14 -14.49
N GLY A 85 -1.07 -25.18 -14.20
CA GLY A 85 -0.56 -26.50 -13.86
C GLY A 85 0.32 -27.02 -14.99
N SER A 86 1.36 -27.74 -14.57
CA SER A 86 2.26 -28.58 -15.34
C SER A 86 1.55 -29.35 -16.46
N HIS A 87 2.04 -29.20 -17.69
CA HIS A 87 2.12 -30.25 -18.71
C HIS A 87 3.56 -30.12 -19.26
N GLY A 88 4.46 -31.09 -19.22
CA GLY A 88 4.24 -32.52 -19.32
C GLY A 88 4.27 -32.94 -20.80
N ALA A 89 5.43 -32.74 -21.45
CA ALA A 89 5.95 -33.46 -22.61
C ALA A 89 7.44 -33.08 -22.76
#